data_AF-A0A3B0PQH9-F1
#
_entry.id   AF-A0A3B0PQH9-F1
#
_cell.length_a   1.000
_cell.length_b   1.000
_cell.length_c   1.000
_cell.angle_alpha   90.00
_cell.angle_beta   90.00
_cell.angle_gamma   90.00
#
_symmetry.space_group_name_H-M   'P 1'
#
loop_
_entity.id
_entity.type
_entity.pdbx_description
1 polymer ?
#
loop_
_entity_poly.entity_id
_entity_poly.type
_entity_poly.pdbx_seq_one_letter_code
_entity_poly.pdbx_strand_id
1 'polypeptide(L)'
;MALKDTAKKMRDLLESIQQDLDKAERGNKAAAQRVRTDSIKLEKIAKLYRKESIKAEKSGLMKRKPATKAKKATAAKKPAKSAPKPKAKVKAKPKAKAAPKVKAKAPAKKTPAKAKAKKISKSRSLRK
;
A
#
# COMPACT_ATOMS: atom_id res chain seq x y z
N MET A 1 7.03 -16.37 -5.68
CA MET A 1 6.78 -16.31 -7.13
C MET A 1 7.92 -15.53 -7.76
N ALA A 2 8.14 -15.60 -9.08
CA ALA A 2 9.05 -14.64 -9.67
C ALA A 2 8.38 -13.26 -9.60
N LEU A 3 9.15 -12.21 -9.33
CA LEU A 3 8.64 -10.83 -9.22
C LEU A 3 7.79 -10.41 -10.43
N LYS A 4 8.10 -10.96 -11.61
CA LYS A 4 7.35 -10.76 -12.85
C LYS A 4 5.91 -11.31 -12.78
N ASP A 5 5.71 -12.48 -12.17
CA ASP A 5 4.38 -13.09 -12.06
C ASP A 5 3.50 -12.33 -11.07
N THR A 6 4.09 -11.91 -9.95
CA THR A 6 3.42 -11.06 -8.95
C THR A 6 3.03 -9.71 -9.55
N ALA A 7 3.90 -9.13 -10.39
CA ALA A 7 3.61 -7.89 -11.11
C ALA A 7 2.46 -8.04 -12.12
N LYS A 8 2.42 -9.14 -12.88
CA LYS A 8 1.30 -9.44 -13.79
C LYS A 8 -0.01 -9.55 -13.03
N LYS A 9 -0.06 -10.37 -11.98
CA LYS A 9 -1.25 -10.52 -11.12
C LYS A 9 -1.73 -9.19 -10.55
N MET A 10 -0.81 -8.31 -10.17
CA MET A 10 -1.17 -6.98 -9.68
C MET A 10 -1.81 -6.12 -10.78
N ARG A 11 -1.30 -6.17 -12.02
CA ARG A 11 -1.89 -5.45 -13.15
C ARG A 11 -3.29 -5.96 -13.49
N ASP A 12 -3.45 -7.28 -13.61
CA ASP A 12 -4.74 -7.89 -13.94
C ASP A 12 -5.81 -7.50 -12.89
N LEU A 13 -5.42 -7.46 -11.62
CA LEU A 13 -6.31 -7.11 -10.52
C LEU A 13 -6.66 -5.61 -10.51
N LEU A 14 -5.72 -4.75 -10.88
CA LEU A 14 -5.97 -3.31 -11.07
C LEU A 14 -6.95 -3.05 -12.23
N GLU A 15 -6.79 -3.77 -13.34
CA GLU A 15 -7.68 -3.65 -14.50
C GLU A 15 -9.12 -4.10 -14.16
N SER A 16 -9.26 -5.22 -13.45
CA SER A 16 -10.57 -5.68 -12.95
C SER A 16 -11.21 -4.66 -11.99
N ILE A 17 -10.43 -4.06 -11.09
CA ILE A 17 -10.93 -3.03 -10.17
C ILE A 17 -11.42 -1.82 -10.97
N GLN A 18 -10.69 -1.40 -11.99
CA GLN A 18 -11.04 -0.24 -12.80
C GLN A 18 -12.38 -0.45 -13.53
N GLN A 19 -12.57 -1.63 -14.14
CA GLN A 19 -13.85 -1.98 -14.78
C GLN A 19 -15.03 -2.03 -13.80
N ASP A 20 -14.79 -2.47 -12.55
CA ASP A 20 -15.84 -2.52 -11.54
C ASP A 20 -16.07 -1.16 -10.87
N LEU A 21 -15.09 -0.26 -10.85
CA LEU A 21 -15.27 1.14 -10.44
C LEU A 21 -16.22 1.86 -11.41
N ASP A 22 -16.04 1.73 -12.72
CA ASP A 22 -16.94 2.33 -13.72
C ASP A 22 -18.40 1.86 -13.53
N LYS A 23 -18.60 0.59 -13.16
CA LYS A 23 -19.93 0.04 -12.86
C LYS A 23 -20.45 0.52 -11.51
N ALA A 24 -19.58 0.66 -10.52
CA ALA A 24 -19.94 1.15 -9.18
C ALA A 24 -20.40 2.61 -9.22
N GLU A 25 -19.74 3.45 -10.02
CA GLU A 25 -20.14 4.85 -10.25
C GLU A 25 -21.53 4.94 -10.88
N ARG A 26 -21.90 4.01 -11.76
CA ARG A 26 -23.25 3.89 -12.32
C ARG A 26 -24.29 3.33 -11.33
N GLY A 27 -23.95 3.17 -10.04
CA GLY A 27 -24.86 2.72 -8.99
C GLY A 27 -24.94 1.20 -8.81
N ASN A 28 -24.05 0.42 -9.43
CA ASN A 28 -24.04 -1.03 -9.24
C ASN A 28 -23.41 -1.42 -7.89
N LYS A 29 -24.27 -1.74 -6.90
CA LYS A 29 -23.87 -2.17 -5.56
C LYS A 29 -23.00 -3.43 -5.54
N ALA A 30 -23.21 -4.36 -6.45
CA ALA A 30 -22.42 -5.59 -6.51
C ALA A 30 -20.99 -5.30 -6.99
N ALA A 31 -20.83 -4.43 -7.97
CA ALA A 31 -19.51 -3.98 -8.44
C ALA A 31 -18.76 -3.23 -7.32
N ALA A 32 -19.43 -2.33 -6.59
CA ALA A 32 -18.84 -1.67 -5.42
C ALA A 32 -18.36 -2.66 -4.36
N GLN A 33 -19.11 -3.75 -4.14
CA GLN A 33 -18.70 -4.80 -3.21
C GLN A 33 -17.51 -5.60 -3.74
N ARG A 34 -17.44 -5.89 -5.04
CA ARG A 34 -16.27 -6.52 -5.67
C ARG A 34 -15.02 -5.66 -5.51
N VAL A 35 -15.11 -4.35 -5.79
CA VAL A 35 -14.02 -3.38 -5.58
C VAL A 35 -13.51 -3.44 -4.12
N ARG A 36 -14.40 -3.52 -3.13
CA ARG A 36 -14.00 -3.69 -1.72
C ARG A 36 -13.26 -5.00 -1.45
N THR A 37 -13.68 -6.10 -2.08
CA THR A 37 -12.99 -7.39 -1.91
C THR A 37 -11.65 -7.43 -2.63
N ASP A 38 -11.57 -6.82 -3.81
CA ASP A 38 -10.38 -6.83 -4.65
C ASP A 38 -9.32 -5.86 -4.13
N SER A 39 -9.71 -4.75 -3.50
CA SER A 39 -8.75 -3.88 -2.80
C SER A 39 -8.01 -4.61 -1.66
N ILE A 40 -8.70 -5.49 -0.92
CA ILE A 40 -8.09 -6.33 0.11
C ILE A 40 -7.12 -7.34 -0.51
N LYS A 41 -7.44 -7.91 -1.69
CA LYS A 41 -6.53 -8.81 -2.41
C LYS A 41 -5.31 -8.06 -2.95
N LEU A 42 -5.52 -6.86 -3.50
CA LEU A 42 -4.47 -5.98 -3.99
C LEU A 42 -3.47 -5.66 -2.88
N GLU A 43 -3.93 -5.35 -1.67
CA GLU A 43 -3.06 -5.09 -0.53
C GLU A 43 -2.15 -6.28 -0.20
N LYS A 44 -2.69 -7.50 -0.22
CA LYS A 44 -1.90 -8.72 0.04
C LYS A 44 -0.83 -8.91 -1.02
N ILE A 45 -1.18 -8.78 -2.30
CA ILE A 45 -0.24 -8.92 -3.42
C ILE A 45 0.79 -7.79 -3.40
N ALA A 46 0.40 -6.56 -3.09
CA ALA A 46 1.30 -5.41 -2.97
C ALA A 46 2.35 -5.60 -1.87
N LYS A 47 1.95 -6.13 -0.71
CA LYS A 47 2.89 -6.49 0.36
C LYS A 47 3.87 -7.58 -0.09
N LEU A 48 3.41 -8.59 -0.84
CA LEU A 48 4.29 -9.63 -1.39
C LEU A 48 5.27 -9.05 -2.43
N TYR A 49 4.77 -8.26 -3.37
CA TYR A 49 5.59 -7.59 -4.38
C TYR A 49 6.68 -6.73 -3.74
N ARG A 50 6.35 -5.94 -2.71
CA ARG A 50 7.34 -5.14 -1.99
C ARG A 50 8.45 -5.99 -1.38
N LYS A 51 8.11 -7.14 -0.78
CA LYS A 51 9.09 -8.08 -0.23
C LYS A 51 9.95 -8.72 -1.32
N GLU A 52 9.33 -9.18 -2.41
CA GLU A 52 10.03 -9.78 -3.55
C GLU A 52 10.92 -8.77 -4.27
N SER A 53 10.50 -7.51 -4.38
CA SER A 53 11.27 -6.42 -4.99
C SER A 53 12.54 -6.10 -4.20
N ILE A 54 12.40 -5.91 -2.89
CA ILE A 54 13.57 -5.66 -2.02
C ILE A 54 14.51 -6.86 -2.05
N LYS A 55 13.98 -8.09 -2.09
CA LYS A 55 14.81 -9.30 -2.20
C LYS A 55 15.54 -9.37 -3.54
N ALA A 56 14.88 -9.02 -4.65
CA ALA A 56 15.49 -9.00 -5.98
C ALA A 56 16.55 -7.90 -6.14
N GLU A 57 16.35 -6.73 -5.53
CA GLU A 57 17.35 -5.67 -5.47
C GLU A 57 18.56 -6.09 -4.62
N LYS A 58 18.32 -6.67 -3.44
CA LYS A 58 19.39 -7.18 -2.58
C LYS A 58 20.15 -8.35 -3.21
N SER A 59 19.47 -9.22 -3.93
CA SER A 59 20.10 -10.33 -4.66
C SER A 59 20.77 -9.88 -5.98
N GLY A 60 20.83 -8.58 -6.25
CA GLY A 60 21.53 -8.01 -7.39
C GLY A 60 20.88 -8.27 -8.75
N LEU A 61 19.69 -8.89 -8.79
CA LEU A 61 19.00 -9.25 -10.05
C LEU A 61 18.47 -8.01 -10.80
N MET A 62 18.34 -6.88 -10.10
CA MET A 62 17.94 -5.58 -10.65
C MET A 62 19.11 -4.59 -10.78
N LYS A 63 20.36 -5.02 -10.56
CA LYS A 63 21.54 -4.21 -10.93
C LYS A 63 21.61 -4.16 -12.45
N ARG A 64 20.85 -3.23 -13.04
CA ARG A 64 21.14 -2.72 -14.38
C ARG A 64 22.62 -2.36 -14.39
N LYS A 65 23.35 -2.90 -15.37
CA LYS A 65 24.76 -2.58 -15.62
C LYS A 65 24.96 -1.08 -15.37
N PRO A 66 25.93 -0.66 -14.53
CA PRO A 66 26.31 0.74 -14.54
C PRO A 66 26.66 1.07 -15.98
N ALA A 67 25.97 2.05 -16.55
CA ALA A 67 26.29 2.57 -17.86
C ALA A 67 27.80 2.81 -17.86
N THR A 68 28.44 2.12 -18.80
CA THR A 68 29.87 2.13 -19.07
C THR A 68 30.46 3.51 -18.83
N LYS A 69 31.47 3.54 -17.97
CA LYS A 69 32.44 4.62 -17.83
C LYS A 69 32.87 5.08 -19.23
N ALA A 70 32.34 6.20 -19.70
CA ALA A 70 32.95 6.93 -20.80
C ALA A 70 34.22 7.59 -20.24
N LYS A 71 35.33 7.26 -20.89
CA LYS A 71 36.69 7.68 -20.57
C LYS A 71 36.81 9.20 -20.59
N LYS A 72 37.36 9.75 -19.50
CA LYS A 72 38.54 10.64 -19.48
C LYS A 72 38.69 11.55 -20.72
N ALA A 73 38.15 12.76 -20.66
CA ALA A 73 38.74 13.91 -21.33
C ALA A 73 39.48 14.73 -20.26
N THR A 74 40.80 14.60 -20.29
CA THR A 74 41.76 15.49 -19.64
C THR A 74 41.57 16.92 -20.16
N ALA A 75 41.03 17.80 -19.32
CA ALA A 75 41.17 19.24 -19.51
C ALA A 75 42.16 19.77 -18.46
N ALA A 76 43.16 20.46 -18.97
CA ALA A 76 44.36 20.86 -18.28
C ALA A 76 44.13 21.94 -17.21
N LYS A 77 45.02 21.88 -16.21
CA LYS A 77 45.47 22.91 -15.27
C LYS A 77 45.06 24.36 -15.61
N LYS A 78 44.58 25.09 -14.59
CA LYS A 78 45.34 26.20 -13.97
C LYS A 78 44.82 26.53 -12.56
N PRO A 79 45.71 26.85 -11.59
CA PRO A 79 45.37 27.12 -10.20
C PRO A 79 45.18 28.63 -9.94
N ALA A 80 44.23 29.01 -9.09
CA ALA A 80 44.26 30.33 -8.43
C ALA A 80 43.40 30.37 -7.16
N LYS A 81 44.10 30.57 -6.03
CA LYS A 81 43.77 31.45 -4.88
C LYS A 81 42.51 31.20 -4.02
N SER A 82 42.75 30.50 -2.91
CA SER A 82 42.58 30.96 -1.50
C SER A 82 41.35 31.80 -1.05
N ALA A 83 40.49 31.11 -0.26
CA ALA A 83 39.93 31.47 1.08
C ALA A 83 39.09 32.76 1.29
N PRO A 84 38.33 32.94 2.41
CA PRO A 84 37.82 32.00 3.43
C PRO A 84 36.28 32.10 3.64
N LYS A 85 35.73 31.18 4.45
CA LYS A 85 34.35 31.23 5.01
C LYS A 85 34.17 32.42 5.96
N PRO A 86 32.91 32.84 6.20
CA PRO A 86 32.48 32.96 7.58
C PRO A 86 31.21 32.17 7.90
N LYS A 87 31.20 31.70 9.14
CA LYS A 87 30.14 30.96 9.82
C LYS A 87 29.01 31.94 10.16
N ALA A 88 27.77 31.55 9.96
CA ALA A 88 26.65 32.05 10.76
C ALA A 88 25.89 30.87 11.35
N LYS A 89 26.20 30.61 12.63
CA LYS A 89 25.38 29.82 13.54
C LYS A 89 24.13 30.63 13.84
N VAL A 90 22.94 30.05 13.67
CA VAL A 90 21.81 30.37 14.55
C VAL A 90 21.35 29.07 15.18
N LYS A 91 21.62 28.97 16.48
CA LYS A 91 21.15 27.93 17.39
C LYS A 91 19.73 28.28 17.87
N ALA A 92 18.99 27.22 18.18
CA ALA A 92 17.94 27.13 19.20
C ALA A 92 16.57 27.77 18.82
N LYS A 93 15.41 27.18 19.13
CA LYS A 93 15.03 26.24 20.20
C LYS A 93 13.79 25.40 19.78
N PRO A 94 13.60 24.23 20.38
CA PRO A 94 12.38 23.42 20.27
C PRO A 94 11.31 23.89 21.28
N LYS A 95 10.04 23.94 20.88
CA LYS A 95 8.86 23.94 21.76
C LYS A 95 8.06 22.68 21.38
N ALA A 96 8.17 21.58 22.12
CA ALA A 96 7.55 21.31 23.42
C ALA A 96 6.01 21.35 23.38
N LYS A 97 5.45 20.13 23.43
CA LYS A 97 4.29 19.68 24.24
C LYS A 97 2.97 20.44 24.09
N ALA A 98 1.96 19.74 23.56
CA ALA A 98 0.70 19.52 24.28
C ALA A 98 -0.13 18.44 23.60
N ALA A 99 -0.05 17.21 24.14
CA ALA A 99 -1.21 16.36 24.20
C ALA A 99 -1.96 16.71 25.50
N PRO A 100 -3.29 16.92 25.45
CA PRO A 100 -4.14 16.61 26.59
C PRO A 100 -4.97 15.38 26.25
N LYS A 101 -4.74 14.35 27.06
CA LYS A 101 -5.67 13.24 27.30
C LYS A 101 -7.09 13.80 27.49
N VAL A 102 -8.06 13.30 26.73
CA VAL A 102 -9.46 13.34 27.17
C VAL A 102 -9.97 11.90 27.24
N LYS A 103 -9.91 11.41 28.47
CA LYS A 103 -10.88 10.56 29.15
C LYS A 103 -11.32 9.28 28.45
N ALA A 104 -10.82 8.19 29.03
CA ALA A 104 -11.55 6.94 29.15
C ALA A 104 -13.04 7.18 29.46
N LYS A 105 -13.92 6.56 28.68
CA LYS A 105 -15.19 6.05 29.18
C LYS A 105 -15.21 4.55 28.95
N ALA A 106 -15.23 3.84 30.07
CA ALA A 106 -15.29 2.40 30.20
C ALA A 106 -16.60 1.82 29.58
N PRO A 107 -16.71 0.48 29.45
CA PRO A 107 -17.57 -0.20 28.48
C PRO A 107 -19.04 -0.23 28.91
N ALA A 108 -19.94 0.14 28.00
CA ALA A 108 -21.37 -0.03 28.20
C ALA A 108 -21.77 -1.49 27.94
N LYS A 109 -21.94 -2.20 29.06
CA LYS A 109 -22.99 -3.20 29.38
C LYS A 109 -23.52 -4.10 28.25
N LYS A 110 -23.27 -5.40 28.48
CA LYS A 110 -24.06 -6.55 28.04
C LYS A 110 -25.58 -6.32 28.17
N THR A 111 -26.35 -6.75 27.16
CA THR A 111 -27.52 -7.61 27.33
C THR A 111 -27.68 -8.52 26.10
N PRO A 112 -27.99 -9.82 26.29
CA PRO A 112 -28.29 -10.75 25.20
C PRO A 112 -29.82 -10.82 24.98
N ALA A 113 -30.29 -10.49 23.78
CA ALA A 113 -31.68 -10.77 23.40
C ALA A 113 -31.72 -12.00 22.49
N LYS A 114 -31.94 -13.16 23.12
CA LYS A 114 -32.55 -14.32 22.45
C LYS A 114 -34.02 -13.98 22.16
N ALA A 115 -34.43 -14.06 20.89
CA ALA A 115 -35.81 -14.33 20.50
C ALA A 115 -35.77 -15.06 19.15
N LYS A 116 -35.79 -16.40 19.19
CA LYS A 116 -36.94 -17.25 18.88
C LYS A 116 -37.33 -17.30 17.39
N ALA A 117 -36.93 -18.42 16.78
CA ALA A 117 -37.75 -19.31 15.97
C ALA A 117 -38.65 -18.72 14.87
N LYS A 118 -38.26 -18.95 13.61
CA LYS A 118 -39.24 -19.31 12.55
C LYS A 118 -38.94 -20.71 12.06
N LYS A 119 -39.82 -21.64 12.43
CA LYS A 119 -39.99 -22.96 11.80
C LYS A 119 -40.36 -22.73 10.33
N ILE A 120 -39.52 -23.16 9.39
CA ILE A 120 -39.98 -23.43 8.03
C ILE A 120 -40.42 -24.88 8.02
N SER A 121 -41.72 -25.06 8.18
CA SER A 121 -42.42 -26.29 7.88
C SER A 121 -42.65 -26.38 6.37
N LYS A 122 -42.65 -27.63 5.88
CA LYS A 122 -43.42 -28.10 4.71
C LYS A 122 -42.78 -27.93 3.32
N SER A 123 -41.69 -28.67 3.08
CA SER A 123 -41.44 -29.21 1.74
C SER A 123 -42.42 -30.36 1.48
N ARG A 124 -43.50 -30.03 0.77
CA ARG A 124 -44.48 -30.95 0.19
C ARG A 124 -43.79 -31.73 -0.94
N SER A 125 -43.14 -32.84 -0.59
CA SER A 125 -42.69 -33.84 -1.57
C SER A 125 -43.90 -34.64 -2.03
N LEU A 126 -44.43 -34.29 -3.19
CA LEU A 126 -45.32 -35.14 -3.99
C LEU A 126 -44.74 -35.12 -5.41
N ARG A 127 -43.88 -36.10 -5.69
CA ARG A 127 -43.53 -36.57 -7.03
C ARG A 127 -42.76 -37.88 -6.91
N LYS A 128 -43.49 -38.98 -6.89
CA LYS A 128 -43.26 -40.15 -7.76
C LYS A 128 -44.43 -41.10 -7.64
#